data_AF-A0A511TD22-F1
#
_entry.id   AF-A0A511TD22-F1
#
_cell.length_a   1.000
_cell.length_b   1.000
_cell.length_c   1.000
_cell.angle_alpha   90.00
_cell.angle_beta   90.00
_cell.angle_gamma   90.00
#
_symmetry.space_group_name_H-M   'P 1'
#
loop_
_entity.id
_entity.type
_entity.pdbx_description
1 polymer ?
#
loop_
_entity_poly.entity_id
_entity_poly.type
_entity_poly.pdbx_seq_one_letter_code
_entity_poly.pdbx_strand_id
1 'polypeptide(L)'
;MTDIIQLTDTSGGRVHNSVAKLDHSGNLPWGVQQETATRDNPPQDVRGMGVVVDATGNLYLGGYVDGNDPGNTLPGAPDTFLSKSVSSL
;
A
#
# COMPACT_ATOMS: atom_id res chain seq x y z
N MET A 1 4.49 -1.34 -12.95
CA MET A 1 4.83 -0.86 -11.60
C MET A 1 5.27 -2.06 -10.78
N THR A 2 6.55 -2.10 -10.40
CA THR A 2 7.22 -3.20 -9.65
C THR A 2 8.14 -2.56 -8.60
N ASP A 3 7.57 -1.71 -7.77
CA ASP A 3 8.31 -0.87 -6.84
C ASP A 3 8.77 -1.64 -5.58
N ILE A 4 8.12 -2.75 -5.22
CA ILE A 4 8.59 -3.56 -4.08
C ILE A 4 9.83 -4.40 -4.37
N ILE A 5 10.12 -4.67 -5.65
CA ILE A 5 11.34 -5.37 -6.06
C ILE A 5 12.48 -4.37 -6.36
N GLN A 6 12.18 -3.08 -6.43
CA GLN A 6 13.13 -1.98 -6.66
C GLN A 6 12.66 -0.75 -5.85
N LEU A 7 13.15 -0.64 -4.60
CA LEU A 7 12.89 0.43 -3.62
C LEU A 7 13.32 1.82 -4.11
N THR A 8 12.76 2.30 -5.21
CA THR A 8 13.23 3.47 -5.94
C THR A 8 12.15 4.51 -6.14
N ASP A 9 10.88 4.20 -5.86
CA ASP A 9 9.92 5.26 -5.64
C ASP A 9 10.30 6.04 -4.37
N THR A 10 10.79 7.24 -4.63
CA THR A 10 11.23 8.22 -3.66
C THR A 10 10.27 9.41 -3.66
N SER A 11 9.01 9.22 -4.10
CA SER A 11 8.02 10.29 -4.16
C SER A 11 8.03 11.06 -2.84
N GLY A 12 8.46 12.32 -2.95
CA GLY A 12 9.20 13.03 -1.90
C GLY A 12 8.66 12.91 -0.48
N GLY A 13 9.40 12.23 0.39
CA GLY A 13 9.34 12.37 1.85
C GLY A 13 8.02 12.01 2.55
N ARG A 14 7.07 11.35 1.87
CA ARG A 14 5.81 10.88 2.47
C ARG A 14 5.86 9.37 2.69
N VAL A 15 5.03 8.88 3.61
CA VAL A 15 4.96 7.44 3.93
C VAL A 15 4.03 6.74 2.94
N HIS A 16 4.48 5.64 2.35
CA HIS A 16 3.66 4.74 1.55
C HIS A 16 3.38 3.47 2.35
N ASN A 17 2.22 2.86 2.14
CA ASN A 17 1.98 1.49 2.59
C ASN A 17 2.46 0.49 1.52
N SER A 18 3.00 -0.62 2.00
CA SER A 18 3.54 -1.68 1.16
C SER A 18 3.21 -3.04 1.74
N VAL A 19 3.09 -4.05 0.86
CA VAL A 19 2.87 -5.43 1.27
C VAL A 19 3.69 -6.39 0.40
N ALA A 20 4.34 -7.34 1.04
CA ALA A 20 5.31 -8.24 0.43
C ALA A 20 5.07 -9.69 0.87
N LYS A 21 5.43 -10.64 0.00
CA LYS A 21 5.48 -12.07 0.32
C LYS A 21 6.92 -12.53 0.23
N LEU A 22 7.40 -13.15 1.31
CA LEU A 22 8.71 -13.79 1.34
C LEU A 22 8.55 -15.31 1.24
N ASP A 23 9.54 -15.98 0.64
CA ASP A 23 9.65 -17.43 0.72
C ASP A 23 10.30 -17.88 2.04
N HIS A 24 10.37 -19.20 2.27
CA HIS A 24 10.97 -19.78 3.49
C HIS A 24 12.46 -19.44 3.67
N SER A 25 13.14 -19.05 2.60
CA SER A 25 14.54 -18.65 2.58
C SER A 25 14.72 -17.14 2.74
N GLY A 26 13.62 -16.37 2.84
CA GLY A 26 13.63 -14.92 2.93
C GLY A 26 13.79 -14.20 1.60
N ASN A 27 13.66 -14.89 0.45
CA ASN A 27 13.63 -14.20 -0.84
C ASN A 27 12.27 -13.51 -1.01
N LEU A 28 12.25 -12.41 -1.78
CA LEU A 28 11.07 -11.58 -2.05
C LEU A 28 10.57 -11.83 -3.48
N PRO A 29 9.80 -12.91 -3.75
CA PRO A 29 9.26 -13.17 -5.08
C PRO A 29 8.21 -12.13 -5.51
N TRP A 30 7.57 -11.44 -4.56
CA TRP A 30 6.46 -10.54 -4.86
C TRP A 30 6.30 -9.44 -3.81
N GLY A 31 5.90 -8.26 -4.26
CA GLY A 31 5.25 -7.28 -3.42
C GLY A 31 4.65 -6.12 -4.21
N VAL A 32 3.76 -5.37 -3.55
CA VAL A 32 3.05 -4.21 -4.09
C VAL A 32 3.09 -3.05 -3.11
N GLN A 33 3.52 -1.88 -3.60
CA GLN A 33 3.50 -0.60 -2.90
C GLN A 33 2.34 0.21 -3.46
N GLN A 34 1.61 0.89 -2.58
CA GLN A 34 0.58 1.83 -2.98
C GLN A 34 1.21 3.18 -3.31
N GLU A 35 0.57 3.90 -4.22
CA GLU A 35 0.88 5.31 -4.45
C GLU A 35 0.59 6.15 -3.21
N THR A 36 1.18 7.35 -3.14
CA THR A 36 0.77 8.32 -2.12
C THR A 36 -0.66 8.78 -2.36
N ALA A 37 -1.35 9.11 -1.27
CA ALA A 37 -2.56 9.89 -1.39
C ALA A 37 -2.25 11.34 -1.76
N THR A 38 -3.26 12.08 -2.20
CA THR A 38 -3.11 13.50 -2.54
C THR A 38 -4.19 14.33 -1.87
N ARG A 39 -3.81 15.51 -1.37
CA ARG A 39 -4.75 16.50 -0.84
C ARG A 39 -4.32 17.86 -1.34
N ASP A 40 -5.13 18.48 -2.20
CA ASP A 40 -4.86 19.78 -2.83
C ASP A 40 -3.56 19.82 -3.67
N ASN A 41 -3.18 18.68 -4.26
CA ASN A 41 -1.98 18.37 -5.05
C ASN A 41 -0.72 17.85 -4.32
N PRO A 42 -0.33 18.23 -3.09
CA PRO A 42 0.80 17.57 -2.44
C PRO A 42 0.50 16.12 -2.05
N PRO A 43 1.52 15.24 -2.11
CA PRO A 43 1.41 13.87 -1.65
C PRO A 43 1.20 13.84 -0.13
N GLN A 44 0.46 12.84 0.34
CA GLN A 44 0.07 12.63 1.73
C GLN A 44 0.48 11.22 2.17
N ASP A 45 0.65 11.06 3.48
CA ASP A 45 1.00 9.77 4.06
C ASP A 45 -0.16 8.77 3.90
N VAL A 46 0.20 7.53 3.57
CA VAL A 46 -0.67 6.36 3.64
C VAL A 46 -0.08 5.39 4.67
N ARG A 47 -0.84 5.10 5.72
CA ARG A 47 -0.33 4.34 6.88
C ARG A 47 -1.10 3.04 7.05
N GLY A 48 -0.42 1.92 6.79
CA GLY A 48 -0.93 0.58 7.09
C GLY A 48 -0.92 0.31 8.59
N MET A 49 -2.03 -0.21 9.12
CA MET A 49 -2.22 -0.55 10.54
C MET A 49 -2.36 -2.05 10.77
N GLY A 50 -2.74 -2.83 9.76
CA GLY A 50 -2.87 -4.27 9.91
C GLY A 50 -3.01 -4.99 8.57
N VAL A 51 -2.59 -6.24 8.55
CA VAL A 51 -2.69 -7.12 7.39
C VAL A 51 -3.36 -8.43 7.80
N VAL A 52 -4.25 -8.94 6.96
CA VAL A 52 -4.81 -10.29 7.08
C VAL A 52 -4.70 -11.02 5.76
N VAL A 53 -4.65 -12.36 5.82
CA VAL A 53 -4.50 -13.23 4.65
C VAL A 53 -5.68 -14.18 4.62
N ASP A 54 -6.37 -14.29 3.48
CA ASP A 54 -7.41 -15.31 3.31
C ASP A 54 -6.84 -16.68 2.93
N ALA A 55 -7.68 -17.72 2.96
CA ALA A 55 -7.28 -19.09 2.64
C ALA A 55 -6.77 -19.28 1.20
N THR A 56 -7.06 -18.33 0.29
CA THR A 56 -6.57 -18.34 -1.09
C THR A 56 -5.28 -17.53 -1.28
N GLY A 57 -4.75 -16.94 -0.20
CA GLY A 57 -3.51 -16.18 -0.22
C GLY A 57 -3.68 -14.72 -0.65
N ASN A 58 -4.92 -14.19 -0.74
CA ASN A 58 -5.07 -12.75 -0.94
C ASN A 58 -4.73 -12.02 0.35
N LEU A 59 -4.07 -10.87 0.20
CA LEU A 59 -3.69 -9.99 1.30
C LEU A 59 -4.69 -8.85 1.38
N TYR A 60 -5.15 -8.54 2.59
CA TYR A 60 -5.99 -7.39 2.87
C TYR A 60 -5.25 -6.50 3.85
N LEU A 61 -5.06 -5.24 3.47
CA LEU A 61 -4.34 -4.25 4.23
C LEU A 61 -5.31 -3.15 4.65
N GLY A 62 -5.41 -2.92 5.96
CA GLY A 62 -6.19 -1.86 6.54
C GLY A 62 -5.30 -0.75 7.08
N GLY A 63 -5.79 0.48 7.04
CA GLY A 63 -5.04 1.63 7.53
C GLY A 63 -5.84 2.92 7.43
N TYR A 64 -5.13 4.04 7.53
CA TYR A 64 -5.69 5.36 7.31
C TYR A 64 -4.82 6.20 6.40
N VAL A 65 -5.45 7.22 5.83
CA VAL A 65 -4.84 8.09 4.82
C VAL A 65 -5.29 9.53 5.02
N ASP A 66 -4.36 10.47 4.84
CA ASP A 66 -4.59 11.90 5.05
C ASP A 66 -4.93 12.63 3.73
N GLY A 67 -5.70 11.98 2.84
CA GLY A 67 -6.07 12.53 1.54
C GLY A 67 -6.79 11.54 0.65
N ASN A 68 -6.88 11.86 -0.63
CA ASN A 68 -7.51 11.02 -1.64
C ASN A 68 -6.54 9.98 -2.17
N ASP A 69 -6.98 8.73 -2.28
CA ASP A 69 -6.24 7.64 -2.91
C ASP A 69 -6.59 7.56 -4.41
N PRO A 70 -5.71 7.10 -5.31
CA PRO A 70 -6.06 6.94 -6.72
C PRO A 70 -7.25 6.00 -6.89
N GLY A 71 -8.38 6.54 -7.35
CA GLY A 71 -9.63 5.79 -7.53
C GLY A 71 -10.59 5.82 -6.34
N ASN A 72 -10.24 6.49 -5.24
CA ASN A 72 -11.14 6.71 -4.11
C ASN A 72 -11.00 8.13 -3.54
N THR A 73 -12.02 8.96 -3.76
CA THR A 73 -12.10 10.29 -3.14
C THR A 73 -12.59 10.13 -1.71
N LEU A 74 -11.69 10.34 -0.75
CA LEU A 74 -11.99 10.22 0.67
C LEU A 74 -12.33 11.62 1.21
N PRO A 75 -13.60 11.87 1.61
CA PRO A 75 -14.04 13.21 2.02
C PRO A 75 -13.41 13.68 3.35
N GLY A 76 -12.89 12.76 4.17
CA GLY A 76 -12.27 13.02 5.46
C GLY A 76 -10.74 12.94 5.43
N ALA A 77 -10.09 13.57 6.42
CA ALA A 77 -8.65 13.44 6.66
C ALA A 77 -8.36 13.46 8.19
N PRO A 78 -7.94 12.34 8.81
CA PRO A 78 -7.72 11.03 8.20
C PRO A 78 -9.02 10.28 7.86
N ASP A 79 -9.01 9.48 6.79
CA ASP A 79 -10.06 8.50 6.49
C ASP A 79 -9.48 7.09 6.49
N THR A 80 -10.33 6.08 6.71
CA THR A 80 -9.93 4.67 6.74
C THR A 80 -9.94 4.07 5.35
N PHE A 81 -8.97 3.20 5.06
CA PHE A 81 -8.96 2.41 3.83
C PHE A 81 -8.86 0.92 4.11
N LEU A 82 -9.34 0.13 3.14
CA LEU A 82 -9.10 -1.31 3.03
C LEU A 82 -8.71 -1.61 1.59
N SER A 83 -7.51 -2.14 1.38
CA SER A 83 -7.05 -2.55 0.06
C SER A 83 -6.84 -4.07 -0.01
N LYS A 84 -7.07 -4.64 -1.20
CA LYS A 84 -6.83 -6.06 -1.49
C LYS A 84 -5.68 -6.16 -2.48
N SER A 85 -4.70 -7.01 -2.18
CA SER A 85 -3.63 -7.36 -3.10
C SER A 85 -3.66 -8.85 -3.40
N VAL A 86 -3.59 -9.19 -4.69
CA VAL A 86 -3.54 -10.57 -5.16
C VAL A 86 -2.09 -10.86 -5.54
N SER A 87 -1.46 -11.84 -4.88
CA SER A 87 -0.16 -12.35 -5.34
C SER A 87 -0.39 -13.37 -6.45
N SER A 88 -0.17 -13.00 -7.70
CA SER A 88 0.07 -14.00 -8.74
C SER A 88 1.51 -14.48 -8.59
N LEU A 89 1.68 -15.78 -8.30
CA LEU A 89 2.98 -16.44 -8.45
C LEU A 89 3.40 -16.48 -9.92
#